data_AF-A0A1S8N4E2-F1
#
_entry.id   AF-A0A1S8N4E2-F1
#
_cell.length_a   1.000
_cell.length_b   1.000
_cell.length_c   1.000
_cell.angle_alpha   90.00
_cell.angle_beta   90.00
_cell.angle_gamma   90.00
#
_symmetry.space_group_name_H-M   'P 1'
#
loop_
_entity.id
_entity.type
_entity.pdbx_description
1 polymer ?
#
loop_
_entity_poly.entity_id
_entity_poly.type
_entity_poly.pdbx_seq_one_letter_code
_entity_poly.pdbx_strand_id
1 'polypeptide(L)'
;MKRLINLLGFVSASVTSVLIICTFLTTYQFYYVGQIFNSYLPIQLGVCITMTILAIRFLINETGKRRILYSAFSFAIAISLLYFMVNLIK
;
A
#
# COMPACT_ATOMS: atom_id res chain seq x y z
N MET A 1 9.47 -5.28 19.50
CA MET A 1 9.05 -4.33 18.44
C MET A 1 9.29 -4.85 17.02
N LYS A 2 10.52 -5.30 16.68
CA LYS A 2 10.87 -5.79 15.33
C LYS A 2 9.94 -6.89 14.77
N ARG A 3 9.57 -7.89 15.57
CA ARG A 3 8.65 -8.98 15.15
C ARG A 3 7.23 -8.50 14.83
N LEU A 4 6.68 -7.57 15.62
CA LEU A 4 5.33 -7.02 15.39
C LEU A 4 5.26 -6.23 14.08
N ILE A 5 6.28 -5.41 13.79
CA ILE A 5 6.35 -4.64 12.55
C ILE A 5 6.54 -5.55 11.33
N ASN A 6 7.33 -6.62 11.48
CA ASN A 6 7.45 -7.65 10.45
C ASN A 6 6.09 -8.32 10.15
N LEU A 7 5.33 -8.66 11.20
CA LEU A 7 4.03 -9.30 11.08
C LEU A 7 2.99 -8.35 10.45
N LEU A 8 2.96 -7.08 10.88
CA LEU A 8 2.15 -6.03 10.27
C LEU A 8 2.49 -5.82 8.78
N GLY A 9 3.78 -5.81 8.44
CA GLY A 9 4.23 -5.71 7.05
C GLY A 9 3.76 -6.90 6.22
N PHE A 10 3.83 -8.11 6.77
CA PHE A 10 3.35 -9.32 6.08
C PHE A 10 1.84 -9.30 5.86
N VAL A 11 1.05 -9.04 6.91
CA VAL A 11 -0.42 -8.99 6.83
C VAL A 11 -0.88 -7.91 5.86
N SER A 12 -0.31 -6.71 5.95
CA SER A 12 -0.67 -5.61 5.05
C SER A 12 -0.31 -5.93 3.59
N ALA A 13 0.84 -6.55 3.34
CA ALA A 13 1.23 -6.99 2.00
C ALA A 13 0.26 -8.05 1.46
N SER A 14 -0.11 -9.04 2.26
CA SER A 14 -1.11 -10.05 1.87
C SER A 14 -2.46 -9.43 1.52
N VAL A 15 -2.96 -8.52 2.35
CA VAL A 15 -4.21 -7.79 2.08
C VAL A 15 -4.11 -7.00 0.77
N THR A 16 -2.98 -6.34 0.51
CA THR A 16 -2.79 -5.55 -0.71
C THR A 16 -2.71 -6.43 -1.96
N SER A 17 -2.08 -7.61 -1.89
CA SER A 17 -2.13 -8.59 -2.98
C SER A 17 -3.56 -9.04 -3.29
N VAL A 18 -4.40 -9.25 -2.26
CA VAL A 18 -5.82 -9.57 -2.45
C VAL A 18 -6.55 -8.40 -3.12
N LEU A 19 -6.32 -7.15 -2.67
CA LEU A 19 -6.92 -5.96 -3.30
C LEU A 19 -6.53 -5.81 -4.77
N ILE A 20 -5.27 -6.10 -5.13
CA ILE A 20 -4.80 -6.10 -6.51
C ILE A 20 -5.59 -7.11 -7.34
N ILE A 21 -5.73 -8.34 -6.85
CA ILE A 21 -6.52 -9.39 -7.51
C ILE A 21 -7.98 -8.93 -7.67
N CYS A 22 -8.60 -8.38 -6.62
CA CYS A 22 -9.98 -7.88 -6.68
C CYS A 22 -10.18 -6.80 -7.75
N THR A 23 -9.24 -5.86 -7.94
CA THR A 23 -9.33 -4.87 -9.03
C THR A 23 -9.02 -5.45 -10.39
N PHE A 24 -8.18 -6.48 -10.51
CA PHE A 24 -8.11 -7.19 -11.80
C PHE A 24 -9.44 -7.89 -12.13
N LEU A 25 -10.14 -8.42 -11.12
CA LEU A 25 -11.47 -9.01 -11.30
C LEU A 25 -12.54 -8.00 -11.75
N THR A 26 -12.40 -6.71 -11.46
CA THR A 26 -13.33 -5.70 -11.99
C THR A 26 -13.23 -5.54 -13.50
N THR A 27 -12.07 -5.81 -14.10
CA THR A 27 -11.88 -5.84 -15.56
C THR A 27 -12.74 -6.92 -16.23
N TYR A 28 -13.03 -8.01 -15.51
CA TYR A 28 -13.88 -9.11 -15.99
C TYR A 28 -15.39 -8.87 -15.80
N GLN A 29 -15.81 -7.65 -15.46
CA GLN A 29 -17.21 -7.25 -15.28
C GLN A 29 -18.02 -8.13 -14.30
N PHE A 30 -17.39 -8.66 -13.25
CA PHE A 30 -18.14 -9.23 -12.13
C PHE A 30 -18.94 -8.11 -11.44
N TYR A 31 -20.25 -8.08 -11.66
CA TYR A 31 -21.16 -6.99 -11.25
C TYR A 31 -20.99 -6.56 -9.78
N TYR A 32 -20.86 -7.52 -8.86
CA TYR A 32 -20.70 -7.25 -7.42
C TYR A 32 -19.31 -6.71 -7.04
N VAL A 33 -18.24 -7.18 -7.71
CA VAL A 33 -16.87 -6.72 -7.45
C VAL A 33 -16.68 -5.32 -8.06
N GLY A 34 -17.25 -5.10 -9.24
CA GLY A 34 -17.23 -3.84 -9.96
C GLY A 34 -17.88 -2.68 -9.19
N GLN A 35 -18.87 -2.90 -8.34
CA GLN A 35 -19.47 -1.83 -7.53
C GLN A 35 -18.59 -1.38 -6.36
N ILE A 36 -17.93 -2.31 -5.68
CA ILE A 36 -17.08 -2.03 -4.49
C ILE A 36 -15.70 -1.52 -4.93
N PHE A 37 -15.19 -2.01 -6.06
CA PHE A 37 -13.86 -1.72 -6.57
C PHE A 37 -13.86 -0.86 -7.85
N ASN A 38 -14.98 -0.20 -8.20
CA ASN A 38 -15.09 0.65 -9.39
C ASN A 38 -14.12 1.85 -9.38
N SER A 39 -13.70 2.25 -8.18
CA SER A 39 -12.72 3.29 -8.00
C SER A 39 -11.38 2.65 -7.68
N TYR A 40 -10.28 3.22 -8.19
CA TYR A 40 -8.92 2.78 -7.83
C TYR A 40 -8.58 3.08 -6.35
N LEU A 41 -9.45 3.80 -5.63
CA LEU A 41 -9.32 4.17 -4.22
C LEU A 41 -8.97 3.02 -3.26
N PRO A 42 -9.61 1.84 -3.28
CA PRO A 42 -9.31 0.74 -2.36
C PRO A 42 -7.89 0.21 -2.54
N ILE A 43 -7.42 0.09 -3.79
CA ILE A 43 -6.02 -0.27 -4.07
C ILE A 43 -5.08 0.83 -3.61
N GLN A 44 -5.37 2.08 -3.95
CA GLN A 44 -4.51 3.19 -3.56
C GLN A 44 -4.35 3.25 -2.04
N LEU A 45 -5.43 2.98 -1.27
CA LEU A 45 -5.40 2.90 0.20
C LEU A 45 -4.57 1.72 0.69
N GLY A 46 -4.79 0.52 0.13
CA GLY A 46 -4.01 -0.68 0.48
C GLY A 46 -2.50 -0.50 0.24
N VAL A 47 -2.14 0.03 -0.93
CA VAL A 47 -0.74 0.30 -1.30
C VAL A 47 -0.15 1.43 -0.44
N CYS A 48 -0.92 2.46 -0.11
CA CYS A 48 -0.47 3.54 0.77
C CYS A 48 -0.15 3.03 2.19
N ILE A 49 -1.05 2.22 2.77
CA ILE A 49 -0.88 1.65 4.11
C ILE A 49 0.33 0.71 4.15
N THR A 50 0.45 -0.18 3.16
CA THR A 50 1.62 -1.09 3.08
C THR A 50 2.92 -0.35 2.95
N MET A 51 3.03 0.65 2.07
CA MET A 51 4.25 1.42 1.89
C MET A 51 4.61 2.24 3.13
N THR A 52 3.62 2.72 3.88
CA THR A 52 3.84 3.40 5.17
C THR A 52 4.40 2.43 6.22
N ILE A 53 3.82 1.23 6.34
CA ILE A 53 4.30 0.18 7.25
C ILE A 53 5.71 -0.28 6.85
N LEU A 54 5.98 -0.41 5.54
CA LEU A 54 7.28 -0.80 5.01
C LEU A 54 8.34 0.26 5.28
N ALA A 55 8.00 1.55 5.15
CA ALA A 55 8.90 2.65 5.50
C ALA A 55 9.29 2.62 6.99
N ILE A 56 8.30 2.47 7.88
CA ILE A 56 8.53 2.33 9.33
C ILE A 56 9.37 1.10 9.63
N ARG A 57 9.11 -0.02 8.93
CA ARG A 57 9.89 -1.25 9.06
C ARG A 57 11.35 -1.03 8.68
N PHE A 58 11.64 -0.44 7.52
CA PHE A 58 13.01 -0.14 7.13
C PHE A 58 13.67 0.82 8.12
N LEU A 59 12.93 1.80 8.62
CA LEU A 59 13.45 2.75 9.61
C LEU A 59 13.80 2.09 10.96
N ILE A 60 13.15 1.00 11.36
CA ILE A 60 13.39 0.37 12.68
C ILE A 60 14.31 -0.85 12.58
N ASN A 61 14.24 -1.57 11.45
CA ASN A 61 14.88 -2.88 11.32
C ASN A 61 16.27 -2.80 10.68
N GLU A 62 16.52 -1.84 9.79
CA GLU A 62 17.78 -1.71 9.06
C GLU A 62 18.72 -0.66 9.65
N THR A 63 20.03 -0.90 9.53
CA THR A 63 21.09 -0.01 10.00
C THR A 63 22.00 0.41 8.84
N GLY A 64 22.38 1.69 8.80
CA GLY A 64 23.26 2.26 7.75
C GLY A 64 22.53 3.04 6.66
N LYS A 65 23.23 3.40 5.57
CA LYS A 65 22.70 4.27 4.49
C LYS A 65 21.50 3.68 3.75
N ARG A 66 21.41 2.35 3.66
CA ARG A 66 20.30 1.62 3.03
C ARG A 66 18.97 1.83 3.75
N ARG A 67 18.99 2.01 5.09
CA ARG A 67 17.83 2.34 5.92
C ARG A 67 17.09 3.56 5.38
N ILE A 68 17.84 4.65 5.17
CA ILE A 68 17.28 5.94 4.76
C ILE A 68 16.77 5.84 3.32
N LEU A 69 17.54 5.19 2.42
CA LEU A 69 17.15 5.06 1.02
C LEU A 69 15.82 4.31 0.86
N TYR A 70 15.69 3.11 1.47
CA TYR A 70 14.47 2.31 1.36
C TYR A 70 13.29 2.95 2.09
N SER A 71 13.52 3.52 3.27
CA SER A 71 12.47 4.24 4.01
C SER A 71 11.97 5.45 3.22
N ALA A 72 12.87 6.28 2.68
CA ALA A 72 12.50 7.48 1.93
C ALA A 72 11.75 7.13 0.64
N PHE A 73 12.18 6.10 -0.07
CA PHE A 73 11.51 5.63 -1.28
C PHE A 73 10.09 5.13 -0.99
N SER A 74 9.91 4.29 0.03
CA SER A 74 8.59 3.83 0.46
C SER A 74 7.69 4.98 0.92
N PHE A 75 8.25 5.96 1.62
CA PHE A 75 7.49 7.13 2.07
C PHE A 75 7.08 8.05 0.90
N ALA A 76 7.95 8.22 -0.11
CA ALA A 76 7.64 8.98 -1.31
C ALA A 76 6.47 8.38 -2.10
N ILE A 77 6.40 7.04 -2.19
CA ILE A 77 5.27 6.34 -2.82
C ILE A 77 3.98 6.59 -2.04
N ALA A 78 4.01 6.47 -0.71
CA ALA A 78 2.84 6.73 0.13
C ALA A 78 2.33 8.18 0.00
N ILE A 79 3.22 9.16 0.03
CA ILE A 79 2.87 10.58 -0.16
C ILE A 79 2.28 10.81 -1.55
N SER A 80 2.87 10.22 -2.59
CA SER A 80 2.37 10.36 -3.96
C SER A 80 0.95 9.82 -4.09
N LEU A 81 0.67 8.65 -3.49
CA LEU A 81 -0.67 8.05 -3.48
C LEU A 81 -1.69 8.90 -2.70
N LEU A 82 -1.30 9.48 -1.56
CA LEU A 82 -2.15 10.42 -0.81
C LEU A 82 -2.43 11.68 -1.63
N TYR A 83 -1.43 12.24 -2.30
CA TYR A 83 -1.60 13.39 -3.17
C TYR A 83 -2.59 13.11 -4.30
N PHE A 84 -2.47 11.94 -4.95
CA PHE A 84 -3.41 11.52 -5.98
C PHE A 84 -4.82 11.26 -5.43
N MET A 85 -4.98 10.68 -4.24
CA MET A 85 -6.31 10.55 -3.63
C MET A 85 -6.99 11.89 -3.39
N VAL A 86 -6.23 12.88 -2.89
CA VAL A 86 -6.80 14.18 -2.50
C VAL A 86 -7.06 15.06 -3.72
N ASN A 87 -6.19 15.01 -4.74
CA ASN A 87 -6.30 15.90 -5.90
C ASN A 87 -7.00 15.30 -7.12
N LEU A 88 -7.12 13.97 -7.23
CA LEU A 88 -7.75 13.31 -8.38
C LEU A 88 -9.25 13.06 -8.18
N ILE A 89 -9.84 13.53 -7.08
CA ILE A 89 -11.30 13.64 -6.90
C ILE A 89 -11.71 15.06 -7.33
N LYS A 90 -11.82 15.28 -8.64
CA LYS A 90 -12.70 16.27 -9.28
C LYS A 90 -13.27 15.68 -10.55
#